data_AF-U1YDU7-F1
#
_entry.id   AF-U1YDU7-F1
#
_cell.length_a   1.000
_cell.length_b   1.000
_cell.length_c   1.000
_cell.angle_alpha   90.00
_cell.angle_beta   90.00
_cell.angle_gamma   90.00
#
_symmetry.space_group_name_H-M   'P 1'
#
loop_
_entity.id
_entity.type
_entity.pdbx_description
1 polymer ?
#
loop_
_entity_poly.entity_id
_entity_poly.type
_entity_poly.pdbx_seq_one_letter_code
_entity_poly.pdbx_strand_id
1 'polypeptide(L)' 'MKRRMSDIKNLYERYNAMPTNELEDILYDIEMSAALTLGMNTYTEQQHKQVLRQILKERNVDISRLFEA' A
#
# COMPACT_ATOMS: atom_id res chain seq x y z
N MET A 1 -1.55 -13.68 20.43
CA MET A 1 -1.56 -13.42 18.97
C MET A 1 -2.78 -12.59 18.54
N LYS A 2 -3.09 -11.45 19.20
CA LYS A 2 -4.28 -10.62 18.90
C LYS A 2 -3.98 -9.21 18.36
N ARG A 3 -2.70 -8.76 18.33
CA ARG A 3 -2.33 -7.39 17.91
C ARG A 3 -2.14 -7.21 16.40
N ARG A 4 -1.65 -8.21 15.67
CA ARG A 4 -1.29 -8.03 14.24
C ARG A 4 -2.49 -7.87 13.30
N MET A 5 -3.65 -8.42 13.67
CA MET A 5 -4.86 -8.39 12.84
C MET A 5 -5.59 -7.04 12.96
N SER A 6 -5.46 -6.38 14.12
CA SER A 6 -5.97 -5.01 14.31
C SER A 6 -5.22 -3.99 13.46
N ASP A 7 -3.92 -4.17 13.25
CA ASP A 7 -3.10 -3.18 12.55
C ASP A 7 -3.47 -3.11 11.05
N ILE A 8 -3.66 -4.26 10.39
CA ILE A 8 -4.09 -4.33 8.99
C ILE A 8 -5.51 -3.78 8.81
N LYS A 9 -6.43 -4.12 9.74
CA LYS A 9 -7.80 -3.61 9.67
C LYS A 9 -7.86 -2.09 9.85
N ASN A 10 -7.10 -1.56 10.81
CA ASN A 10 -6.99 -0.11 11.03
C ASN A 10 -6.37 0.61 9.82
N LEU A 11 -5.36 0.01 9.19
CA LEU A 11 -4.77 0.55 7.96
C LEU A 11 -5.78 0.57 6.81
N TYR A 12 -6.56 -0.51 6.65
CA TYR A 12 -7.57 -0.58 5.61
C TYR A 12 -8.65 0.48 5.80
N GLU A 13 -9.20 0.63 7.01
CA GLU A 13 -10.21 1.66 7.30
C GLU A 13 -9.67 3.07 7.04
N ARG A 14 -8.42 3.34 7.45
CA ARG A 14 -7.77 4.63 7.23
C ARG A 14 -7.56 4.93 5.74
N TYR A 15 -7.02 3.98 4.99
CA TYR A 15 -6.77 4.16 3.56
C TYR A 15 -8.06 4.19 2.74
N ASN A 16 -9.08 3.42 3.13
CA ASN A 16 -10.33 3.40 2.40
C ASN A 16 -11.10 4.75 2.50
N ALA A 17 -10.79 5.57 3.50
CA ALA A 17 -11.33 6.93 3.61
C ALA A 17 -10.61 7.97 2.72
N MET A 18 -9.45 7.62 2.13
CA MET A 18 -8.67 8.53 1.28
C MET A 18 -9.13 8.48 -0.18
N PRO A 19 -8.94 9.57 -0.95
CA PRO A 19 -9.17 9.57 -2.39
C PRO A 19 -8.15 8.68 -3.12
N THR A 20 -8.52 8.19 -4.30
CA THR A 20 -7.75 7.17 -5.02
C THR A 20 -6.37 7.64 -5.45
N ASN A 21 -6.24 8.89 -5.90
CA ASN A 21 -4.96 9.47 -6.30
C ASN A 21 -3.94 9.47 -5.15
N GLU A 22 -4.36 9.80 -3.93
CA GLU A 22 -3.47 9.76 -2.76
C GLU A 22 -3.01 8.32 -2.46
N LEU A 23 -3.87 7.32 -2.67
CA LEU A 23 -3.49 5.91 -2.49
C LEU A 23 -2.48 5.44 -3.54
N GLU A 24 -2.61 5.92 -4.78
CA GLU A 24 -1.67 5.66 -5.87
C GLU A 24 -0.30 6.29 -5.55
N ASP A 25 -0.28 7.55 -5.13
CA ASP A 25 0.94 8.28 -4.74
C ASP A 25 1.67 7.57 -3.59
N ILE A 26 0.94 7.20 -2.52
CA ILE A 26 1.53 6.50 -1.37
C ILE A 26 2.08 5.14 -1.79
N LEU A 27 1.36 4.40 -2.65
CA LEU A 27 1.84 3.10 -3.13
C LEU A 27 3.11 3.28 -3.99
N TYR A 28 3.15 4.30 -4.83
CA TYR A 28 4.32 4.63 -5.64
C TYR A 28 5.53 5.00 -4.78
N ASP A 29 5.36 5.88 -3.79
CA ASP A 29 6.42 6.29 -2.87
C ASP A 29 7.01 5.12 -2.08
N ILE A 30 6.15 4.21 -1.62
CA ILE A 30 6.60 3.00 -0.94
C ILE A 30 7.40 2.13 -1.91
N GLU A 31 6.91 1.92 -3.13
CA GLU A 31 7.58 1.07 -4.13
C GLU A 31 8.90 1.66 -4.64
N MET A 32 9.02 3.00 -4.68
CA MET A 32 10.23 3.72 -5.07
C MET A 32 11.16 4.03 -3.88
N SER A 33 10.80 3.63 -2.67
CA SER A 33 11.61 3.91 -1.49
C SER A 33 12.99 3.25 -1.62
N ALA A 34 14.04 3.98 -1.21
CA ALA A 34 15.41 3.48 -1.24
C ALA A 34 15.58 2.18 -0.42
N ALA A 35 14.73 1.96 0.59
CA ALA A 35 14.71 0.72 1.35
C ALA A 35 14.37 -0.49 0.46
N LEU A 36 13.42 -0.36 -0.47
CA LEU A 36 13.13 -1.42 -1.44
C LEU A 36 14.24 -1.59 -2.47
N THR A 37 14.81 -0.49 -2.98
CA THR A 37 15.92 -0.53 -3.94
C THR A 37 17.16 -1.21 -3.36
N LEU A 38 17.41 -1.03 -2.06
CA LEU A 38 18.51 -1.66 -1.33
C LEU A 38 18.15 -3.06 -0.77
N GLY A 39 16.96 -3.59 -1.07
CA GLY A 39 16.50 -4.91 -0.62
C GLY A 39 16.11 -4.99 0.86
N MET A 40 15.97 -3.86 1.54
CA MET A 40 15.61 -3.72 2.95
C MET A 40 14.11 -3.43 3.14
N ASN A 41 13.24 -4.27 2.58
CA ASN A 41 11.79 -4.11 2.74
C ASN A 41 11.35 -4.45 4.17
N THR A 42 10.77 -3.49 4.88
CA THR A 42 10.27 -3.69 6.24
C THR A 42 8.93 -4.44 6.25
N TYR A 43 8.66 -5.17 7.35
CA TYR A 43 7.37 -5.84 7.54
C TYR A 43 6.19 -4.86 7.44
N THR A 44 6.37 -3.63 7.93
CA THR A 44 5.36 -2.57 7.87
C THR A 44 5.09 -2.15 6.43
N GLU A 45 6.12 -1.87 5.62
CA GLU A 45 5.93 -1.53 4.20
C GLU A 45 5.17 -2.62 3.44
N GLN A 46 5.45 -3.90 3.72
CA GLN A 46 4.69 -5.01 3.13
C GLN A 46 3.20 -4.97 3.49
N GLN A 47 2.87 -4.70 4.76
CA GLN A 47 1.47 -4.59 5.20
C GLN A 47 0.76 -3.40 4.52
N HIS A 48 1.43 -2.25 4.43
CA HIS A 48 0.88 -1.08 3.76
C HIS A 48 0.64 -1.35 2.28
N LYS A 49 1.62 -1.94 1.57
CA LYS A 49 1.46 -2.32 0.16
C LYS A 49 0.31 -3.28 -0.07
N GLN A 50 0.17 -4.30 0.79
CA GLN A 50 -0.92 -5.26 0.67
C GLN A 50 -2.28 -4.57 0.76
N VAL A 51 -2.46 -3.67 1.74
CA VAL A 51 -3.71 -2.96 1.94
C VAL A 51 -3.99 -1.97 0.80
N LEU A 52 -2.99 -1.18 0.39
CA LEU A 52 -3.13 -0.22 -0.71
C LEU A 52 -3.49 -0.91 -2.02
N ARG A 53 -2.78 -1.99 -2.39
CA ARG A 53 -3.08 -2.77 -3.59
C ARG A 53 -4.48 -3.39 -3.54
N GLN A 54 -4.92 -3.83 -2.37
CA GLN A 54 -6.26 -4.36 -2.20
C GLN A 54 -7.33 -3.28 -2.46
N ILE A 55 -7.21 -2.10 -1.83
CA ILE A 55 -8.19 -1.01 -1.98
C ILE A 55 -8.21 -0.48 -3.42
N LEU A 56 -7.05 -0.26 -4.02
CA LEU A 56 -6.95 0.19 -5.42
C LEU A 56 -7.62 -0.80 -6.37
N LYS A 57 -7.41 -2.11 -6.16
CA LYS A 57 -8.10 -3.15 -6.93
C LYS A 57 -9.61 -3.14 -6.73
N GLU A 58 -10.09 -2.98 -5.49
CA GLU A 58 -11.52 -2.85 -5.17
C GLU A 58 -12.16 -1.63 -5.85
N ARG A 59 -11.38 -0.58 -6.08
CA ARG A 59 -11.78 0.64 -6.81
C ARG A 59 -11.59 0.55 -8.34
N ASN A 60 -11.22 -0.62 -8.87
CA ASN A 60 -10.94 -0.86 -10.29
C ASN A 60 -9.77 -0.05 -10.86
N VAL A 61 -8.77 0.28 -10.03
CA VAL A 61 -7.51 0.88 -10.49
C VAL A 61 -6.59 -0.20 -11.04
N ASP A 62 -6.05 0.03 -12.23
CA ASP A 62 -5.00 -0.80 -12.81
C ASP A 62 -3.63 -0.41 -12.27
N ILE A 63 -3.21 -1.11 -11.21
CA ILE A 63 -1.97 -0.86 -10.49
C ILE A 63 -0.73 -1.06 -11.38
N SER A 64 -0.82 -1.88 -12.43
CA SER A 64 0.32 -2.16 -13.33
C SER A 64 0.80 -0.88 -14.01
N ARG A 65 -0.16 -0.01 -14.38
CA ARG A 65 0.10 1.28 -15.02
C ARG A 65 0.84 2.28 -14.14
N LEU A 66 0.77 2.12 -12.81
CA LEU A 66 1.49 3.01 -11.87
C LEU A 66 3.00 2.81 -11.94
N PHE A 67 3.47 1.71 -12.52
CA PHE A 67 4.88 1.33 -12.60
C PHE A 67 5.39 1.16 -14.04
N GLU A 68 4.52 1.34 -15.03
CA GLU A 68 4.90 1.38 -16.44
C GLU A 68 5.45 2.78 -16.75
N ALA A 69 6.79 2.92 -16.70
CA ALA A 69 7.54 4.07 -17.17
C ALA A 69 8.46 3.66 -18.32
#